data_AF-A0A2C6DN05-F1
#
_entry.id   AF-A0A2C6DN05-F1
#
_cell.length_a   1.000
_cell.length_b   1.000
_cell.length_c   1.000
_cell.angle_alpha   90.00
_cell.angle_beta   90.00
_cell.angle_gamma   90.00
#
_symmetry.space_group_name_H-M   'P 1'
#
loop_
_entity.id
_entity.type
_entity.pdbx_description
1 polymer ?
#
loop_
_entity_poly.entity_id
_entity_poly.type
_entity_poly.pdbx_seq_one_letter_code
_entity_poly.pdbx_strand_id
1 'polypeptide(L)'
;MKKTILALTLVMVFPAMAEDATVMKESVKSVVTGVISAGKDALSGVKDGVDDGRKTGVSVDGAVIVTDKEELNKFIAVSVLSVTKVADEEYEVTLALRNNSDKAVRLSNLNEAKSLVLLDVAGFASVLKTPLLPGESDITIPDNAAVKARYVFAKVEDAPATLRIYGMDVAVPAAKNK
;
A
#
# COMPACT_ATOMS: atom_id res chain seq x y z
N MET A 1 -14.63 -40.34 -21.98
CA MET A 1 -13.15 -40.41 -22.07
C MET A 1 -12.76 -40.60 -23.53
N LYS A 2 -11.93 -39.70 -24.09
CA LYS A 2 -10.87 -40.04 -25.06
C LYS A 2 -10.03 -38.78 -25.32
N LYS A 3 -8.77 -38.90 -24.95
CA LYS A 3 -7.74 -37.86 -24.83
C LYS A 3 -7.19 -37.54 -26.22
N THR A 4 -7.10 -36.27 -26.58
CA THR A 4 -6.30 -35.82 -27.73
C THR A 4 -4.91 -35.44 -27.22
N ILE A 5 -3.96 -36.34 -27.46
CA ILE A 5 -2.54 -36.17 -27.15
C ILE A 5 -1.90 -35.42 -28.32
N LEU A 6 -1.33 -34.25 -28.03
CA LEU A 6 -0.52 -33.48 -28.98
C LEU A 6 0.90 -34.08 -28.98
N ALA A 7 1.25 -34.81 -30.04
CA ALA A 7 2.59 -35.37 -30.23
C ALA A 7 3.51 -34.32 -30.88
N LEU A 8 4.54 -33.90 -30.14
CA LEU A 8 5.59 -33.01 -30.62
C LEU A 8 6.69 -33.86 -31.28
N THR A 9 6.64 -34.01 -32.60
CA THR A 9 7.67 -34.70 -33.39
C THR A 9 8.85 -33.77 -33.68
N LEU A 10 9.97 -34.00 -33.01
CA LEU A 10 11.26 -33.37 -33.28
C LEU A 10 11.93 -34.09 -34.45
N VAL A 11 12.01 -33.44 -35.61
CA VAL A 11 12.71 -33.94 -36.80
C VAL A 11 14.16 -33.46 -36.73
N MET A 12 15.11 -34.38 -36.53
CA MET A 12 16.53 -34.14 -36.77
C MET A 12 16.88 -34.57 -38.21
N VAL A 13 17.40 -33.65 -39.00
CA VAL A 13 18.07 -33.97 -40.28
C VAL A 13 19.39 -33.22 -40.32
N PHE A 14 20.50 -33.98 -40.36
CA PHE A 14 21.78 -33.50 -40.86
C PHE A 14 21.86 -33.83 -42.35
N PRO A 15 22.52 -32.96 -43.14
CA PRO A 15 23.64 -33.46 -43.92
C PRO A 15 24.88 -32.56 -43.84
N ALA A 16 26.01 -33.19 -44.16
CA ALA A 16 27.38 -32.74 -44.06
C ALA A 16 27.84 -31.92 -45.29
N MET A 17 28.69 -30.90 -45.04
CA MET A 17 29.78 -30.31 -45.88
C MET A 17 29.41 -29.79 -47.30
N ALA A 18 29.90 -28.69 -47.87
CA ALA A 18 31.04 -27.81 -47.63
C ALA A 18 30.81 -26.44 -48.36
N GLU A 19 31.68 -25.46 -48.08
CA GLU A 19 31.99 -24.27 -48.90
C GLU A 19 30.89 -23.20 -49.13
N ASP A 20 30.89 -22.15 -48.30
CA ASP A 20 31.38 -20.82 -48.75
C ASP A 20 31.51 -19.85 -47.56
N ALA A 21 32.76 -19.55 -47.23
CA ALA A 21 33.16 -18.78 -46.07
C ALA A 21 33.19 -17.28 -46.39
N THR A 22 32.06 -16.61 -46.60
CA THR A 22 32.05 -15.12 -46.70
C THR A 22 30.74 -14.43 -46.35
N VAL A 23 29.58 -15.09 -46.39
CA VAL A 23 28.27 -14.43 -46.16
C VAL A 23 27.77 -14.54 -44.70
N MET A 24 28.45 -15.31 -43.86
CA MET A 24 28.01 -15.64 -42.49
C MET A 24 28.58 -14.77 -41.35
N LYS A 25 29.26 -13.66 -41.65
CA LYS A 25 29.89 -12.81 -40.59
C LYS A 25 29.13 -11.53 -40.22
N GLU A 26 28.21 -11.04 -41.06
CA GLU A 26 27.46 -9.81 -40.76
C GLU A 26 26.05 -10.08 -40.20
N SER A 27 25.35 -11.10 -40.70
CA SER A 27 23.98 -11.41 -40.31
C SER A 27 23.84 -12.04 -38.91
N VAL A 28 24.89 -12.66 -38.37
CA VAL A 28 24.87 -13.26 -37.02
C VAL A 28 25.19 -12.22 -35.93
N LYS A 29 25.90 -11.13 -36.25
CA LYS A 29 26.15 -10.05 -35.27
C LYS A 29 24.88 -9.28 -34.92
N SER A 30 24.02 -9.01 -35.92
CA SER A 30 22.81 -8.19 -35.71
C SER A 30 21.74 -8.89 -34.86
N VAL A 31 21.56 -10.21 -35.04
CA VAL A 31 20.53 -10.98 -34.32
C VAL A 31 20.94 -11.27 -32.86
N VAL A 32 22.24 -11.42 -32.57
CA VAL A 32 22.70 -11.67 -31.18
C VAL A 32 22.67 -10.40 -30.33
N THR A 33 22.84 -9.21 -30.91
CA THR A 33 22.76 -7.95 -30.16
C THR A 33 21.31 -7.54 -29.83
N GLY A 34 20.36 -7.78 -30.74
CA GLY A 34 18.95 -7.40 -30.55
C GLY A 34 18.21 -8.18 -29.46
N VAL A 35 18.57 -9.44 -29.20
CA VAL A 35 17.93 -10.28 -28.17
C VAL A 35 18.45 -9.94 -26.76
N ILE A 36 19.71 -9.51 -26.64
CA ILE A 36 20.30 -9.10 -25.36
C ILE A 36 19.77 -7.73 -24.93
N SER A 37 19.55 -6.79 -25.86
CA SER A 37 18.95 -5.48 -25.57
C SER A 37 17.47 -5.59 -25.21
N ALA A 38 16.68 -6.36 -25.97
CA ALA A 38 15.26 -6.55 -25.68
C ALA A 38 15.01 -7.22 -24.32
N GLY A 39 15.87 -8.15 -23.89
CA GLY A 39 15.79 -8.76 -22.55
C GLY A 39 16.15 -7.79 -21.42
N LYS A 40 17.13 -6.91 -21.63
CA LYS A 40 17.50 -5.87 -20.66
C LYS A 40 16.41 -4.81 -20.53
N ASP A 41 15.84 -4.37 -21.64
CA ASP A 41 14.79 -3.35 -21.67
C ASP A 41 13.45 -3.87 -21.12
N ALA A 42 13.14 -5.16 -21.31
CA ALA A 42 11.97 -5.79 -20.71
C ALA A 42 12.11 -5.97 -19.18
N LEU A 43 13.29 -6.34 -18.69
CA LEU A 43 13.56 -6.47 -17.25
C LEU A 43 13.64 -5.11 -16.54
N SER A 44 14.18 -4.08 -17.19
CA SER A 44 14.10 -2.71 -16.67
C SER A 44 12.67 -2.20 -16.69
N GLY A 45 11.89 -2.46 -17.75
CA GLY A 45 10.47 -2.06 -17.81
C GLY A 45 9.60 -2.71 -16.73
N VAL A 46 9.86 -3.97 -16.35
CA VAL A 46 9.16 -4.62 -15.23
C VAL A 46 9.59 -4.04 -13.89
N LYS A 47 10.89 -3.76 -13.69
CA LYS A 47 11.37 -3.13 -12.46
C LYS A 47 10.86 -1.70 -12.30
N ASP A 48 10.91 -0.91 -13.37
CA ASP A 48 10.43 0.46 -13.40
C ASP A 48 8.91 0.50 -13.24
N GLY A 49 8.16 -0.43 -13.85
CA GLY A 49 6.71 -0.55 -13.65
C GLY A 49 6.32 -0.93 -12.22
N VAL A 50 7.11 -1.77 -11.53
CA VAL A 50 6.90 -2.08 -10.11
C VAL A 50 7.25 -0.90 -9.21
N ASP A 51 8.35 -0.18 -9.49
CA ASP A 51 8.75 0.99 -8.71
C ASP A 51 7.81 2.18 -8.95
N ASP A 52 7.33 2.40 -10.18
CA ASP A 52 6.40 3.49 -10.53
C ASP A 52 4.96 3.18 -10.07
N GLY A 53 4.53 1.91 -10.13
CA GLY A 53 3.27 1.46 -9.53
C GLY A 53 3.24 1.55 -8.01
N ARG A 54 4.40 1.49 -7.34
CA ARG A 54 4.52 1.77 -5.90
C ARG A 54 4.61 3.27 -5.57
N LYS A 55 5.02 4.11 -6.53
CA LYS A 55 5.15 5.58 -6.36
C LYS A 55 3.90 6.35 -6.76
N THR A 56 3.13 5.82 -7.70
CA THR A 56 1.88 6.42 -8.15
C THR A 56 0.76 5.93 -7.24
N GLY A 57 0.66 6.51 -6.04
CA GLY A 57 -0.39 6.23 -5.06
C GLY A 57 -1.77 6.71 -5.52
N VAL A 58 -2.19 6.43 -6.74
CA VAL A 58 -3.52 6.73 -7.26
C VAL A 58 -4.20 5.40 -7.57
N SER A 59 -5.31 5.14 -6.91
CA SER A 59 -6.10 3.93 -7.11
C SER A 59 -6.75 3.93 -8.50
N VAL A 60 -7.22 2.76 -8.93
CA VAL A 60 -7.94 2.58 -10.21
C VAL A 60 -9.20 3.44 -10.33
N ASP A 61 -9.78 3.85 -9.20
CA ASP A 61 -10.92 4.76 -9.13
C ASP A 61 -10.52 6.25 -9.03
N GLY A 62 -9.22 6.56 -9.14
CA GLY A 62 -8.70 7.92 -9.10
C GLY A 62 -8.46 8.47 -7.70
N ALA A 63 -8.73 7.70 -6.63
CA ALA A 63 -8.45 8.13 -5.26
C ALA A 63 -6.95 8.16 -4.97
N VAL A 64 -6.48 9.20 -4.27
CA VAL A 64 -5.10 9.26 -3.77
C VAL A 64 -4.98 8.32 -2.58
N ILE A 65 -4.15 7.28 -2.69
CA ILE A 65 -3.84 6.34 -1.61
C ILE A 65 -2.79 6.98 -0.71
N VAL A 66 -3.03 6.92 0.59
CA VAL A 66 -2.15 7.43 1.65
C VAL A 66 -1.80 6.28 2.58
N THR A 67 -0.49 6.02 2.73
CA THR A 67 0.01 4.97 3.65
C THR A 67 1.13 5.44 4.57
N ASP A 68 1.57 6.69 4.44
CA ASP A 68 2.66 7.25 5.22
C ASP A 68 2.34 8.64 5.79
N LYS A 69 3.26 9.13 6.63
CA LYS A 69 3.14 10.38 7.37
C LYS A 69 3.13 11.59 6.43
N GLU A 70 3.99 11.59 5.44
CA GLU A 70 4.24 12.71 4.53
C GLU A 70 2.99 12.96 3.67
N GLU A 71 2.43 11.89 3.10
CA GLU A 71 1.20 11.95 2.32
C GLU A 71 -0.01 12.29 3.20
N LEU A 72 -0.08 11.74 4.41
CA LEU A 72 -1.16 12.07 5.35
C LEU A 72 -1.19 13.58 5.65
N ASN A 73 -0.04 14.17 6.02
CA ASN A 73 0.07 15.60 6.30
C ASN A 73 -0.26 16.47 5.08
N LYS A 74 0.04 15.98 3.88
CA LYS A 74 -0.21 16.71 2.64
C LYS A 74 -1.70 16.78 2.29
N PHE A 75 -2.42 15.68 2.47
CA PHE A 75 -3.79 15.55 1.96
C PHE A 75 -4.88 15.68 3.03
N ILE A 76 -4.61 15.23 4.26
CA ILE A 76 -5.62 15.09 5.31
C ILE A 76 -5.26 15.90 6.54
N ALA A 77 -6.17 16.80 6.93
CA ALA A 77 -6.15 17.38 8.26
C ALA A 77 -6.79 16.39 9.25
N VAL A 78 -5.98 15.90 10.21
CA VAL A 78 -6.41 14.97 11.25
C VAL A 78 -6.60 15.70 12.56
N SER A 79 -7.70 15.40 13.26
CA SER A 79 -7.92 15.86 14.64
C SER A 79 -8.67 14.82 15.45
N VAL A 80 -8.43 14.78 16.76
CA VAL A 80 -9.22 13.97 17.69
C VAL A 80 -10.36 14.82 18.23
N LEU A 81 -11.60 14.44 17.90
CA LEU A 81 -12.80 15.16 18.33
C LEU A 81 -13.17 14.85 19.78
N SER A 82 -13.03 13.60 20.19
CA SER A 82 -13.35 13.17 21.54
C SER A 82 -12.66 11.86 21.87
N VAL A 83 -12.41 11.67 23.16
CA VAL A 83 -12.06 10.38 23.75
C VAL A 83 -12.99 10.10 24.92
N THR A 84 -13.51 8.89 24.98
CA THR A 84 -14.48 8.46 25.99
C THR A 84 -14.02 7.17 26.61
N LYS A 85 -13.95 7.09 27.95
CA LYS A 85 -13.72 5.82 28.64
C LYS A 85 -15.00 4.99 28.54
N VAL A 86 -14.93 3.84 27.86
CA VAL A 86 -16.10 3.01 27.55
C VAL A 86 -16.19 1.74 28.41
N ALA A 87 -15.06 1.29 28.94
CA ALA A 87 -14.96 0.24 29.95
C ALA A 87 -13.66 0.43 30.76
N ASP A 88 -13.36 -0.51 31.65
CA ASP A 88 -12.07 -0.50 32.33
C ASP A 88 -10.94 -0.73 31.31
N GLU A 89 -9.89 0.10 31.40
CA GLU A 89 -8.76 0.13 30.44
C GLU A 89 -9.15 0.22 28.95
N GLU A 90 -10.36 0.70 28.62
CA GLU A 90 -10.84 0.83 27.25
C GLU A 90 -11.34 2.24 26.94
N TYR A 91 -10.85 2.78 25.83
CA TYR A 91 -11.21 4.13 25.36
C TYR A 91 -11.66 4.11 23.91
N GLU A 92 -12.81 4.74 23.65
CA GLU A 92 -13.26 5.08 22.30
C GLU A 92 -12.70 6.45 21.91
N VAL A 93 -11.94 6.48 20.82
CA VAL A 93 -11.40 7.71 20.21
C VAL A 93 -12.17 8.00 18.94
N THR A 94 -12.71 9.21 18.83
CA THR A 94 -13.36 9.70 17.61
C THR A 94 -12.44 10.69 16.91
N LEU A 95 -12.09 10.37 15.67
CA LEU A 95 -11.29 11.18 14.77
C LEU A 95 -12.19 12.00 13.82
N ALA A 96 -11.70 13.17 13.43
CA ALA A 96 -12.12 13.84 12.20
C ALA A 96 -10.96 13.80 11.21
N LEU A 97 -11.25 13.28 10.02
CA LEU A 97 -10.33 13.22 8.88
C LEU A 97 -10.92 14.11 7.79
N ARG A 98 -10.28 15.25 7.53
CA ARG A 98 -10.75 16.22 6.54
C ARG A 98 -9.82 16.26 5.33
N ASN A 99 -10.40 16.01 4.17
CA ASN A 99 -9.76 16.16 2.87
C ASN A 99 -10.13 17.53 2.27
N ASN A 100 -9.12 18.35 2.02
CA ASN A 100 -9.30 19.67 1.38
C ASN A 100 -8.87 19.66 -0.10
N SER A 101 -8.61 18.48 -0.68
CA SER A 101 -8.25 18.33 -2.09
C SER A 101 -9.48 18.10 -2.98
N ASP A 102 -9.25 18.19 -4.29
CA ASP A 102 -10.22 17.98 -5.37
C ASP A 102 -10.38 16.50 -5.78
N LYS A 103 -9.75 15.59 -5.05
CA LYS A 103 -9.83 14.14 -5.28
C LYS A 103 -10.19 13.42 -4.00
N ALA A 104 -10.84 12.27 -4.13
CA ALA A 104 -10.98 11.35 -3.00
C ALA A 104 -9.59 10.92 -2.51
N VAL A 105 -9.46 10.75 -1.20
CA VAL A 105 -8.23 10.27 -0.55
C VAL A 105 -8.57 9.00 0.22
N ARG A 106 -7.82 7.93 -0.02
CA ARG A 106 -7.95 6.64 0.66
C ARG A 106 -6.78 6.44 1.62
N LEU A 107 -7.05 6.48 2.91
CA LEU A 107 -6.12 5.96 3.90
C LEU A 107 -6.18 4.43 3.83
N SER A 108 -5.05 3.76 3.61
CA SER A 108 -4.99 2.29 3.49
C SER A 108 -4.10 1.66 4.55
N ASN A 109 -4.31 0.38 4.84
CA ASN A 109 -3.48 -0.39 5.78
C ASN A 109 -3.54 0.13 7.24
N LEU A 110 -4.69 0.66 7.70
CA LEU A 110 -4.87 1.05 9.10
C LEU A 110 -4.82 -0.15 10.07
N ASN A 111 -4.94 -1.37 9.55
CA ASN A 111 -4.79 -2.62 10.32
C ASN A 111 -3.33 -2.97 10.64
N GLU A 112 -2.35 -2.34 10.00
CA GLU A 112 -0.95 -2.58 10.33
C GLU A 112 -0.62 -2.03 11.73
N ALA A 113 0.17 -2.77 12.49
CA ALA A 113 0.42 -2.52 13.92
C ALA A 113 1.00 -1.12 14.24
N LYS A 114 1.57 -0.42 13.25
CA LYS A 114 2.16 0.91 13.40
C LYS A 114 1.30 2.03 12.81
N SER A 115 0.21 1.69 12.13
CA SER A 115 -0.63 2.66 11.43
C SER A 115 -1.56 3.41 12.37
N LEU A 116 -1.98 2.80 13.48
CA LEU A 116 -2.86 3.43 14.46
C LEU A 116 -2.54 2.96 15.88
N VAL A 117 -2.00 3.87 16.70
CA VAL A 117 -1.54 3.59 18.07
C VAL A 117 -2.01 4.71 19.00
N LEU A 118 -2.55 4.34 20.15
CA LEU A 118 -2.85 5.29 21.22
C LEU A 118 -1.71 5.29 22.22
N LEU A 119 -1.25 6.47 22.63
CA LEU A 119 -0.18 6.65 23.59
C LEU A 119 -0.71 7.39 24.82
N ASP A 120 -0.31 6.93 26.00
CA ASP A 120 -0.53 7.65 27.25
C ASP A 120 0.50 8.76 27.47
N VAL A 121 0.41 9.44 28.62
CA VAL A 121 1.31 10.53 29.02
C VAL A 121 2.77 10.09 29.22
N ALA A 122 3.01 8.81 29.49
CA ALA A 122 4.34 8.23 29.65
C ALA A 122 4.90 7.65 28.34
N GLY A 123 4.08 7.63 27.28
CA GLY A 123 4.44 7.13 25.95
C GLY A 123 4.27 5.63 25.78
N PHE A 124 3.56 4.93 26.67
CA PHE A 124 3.23 3.53 26.45
C PHE A 124 2.15 3.39 25.38
N ALA A 125 2.29 2.36 24.56
CA ALA A 125 1.45 2.12 23.40
C ALA A 125 0.32 1.13 23.69
N SER A 126 -0.89 1.54 23.35
CA SER A 126 -2.08 0.70 23.32
C SER A 126 -2.57 0.54 21.88
N VAL A 127 -3.05 -0.66 21.57
CA VAL A 127 -3.54 -1.04 20.23
C VAL A 127 -5.06 -1.12 20.21
N LEU A 128 -5.62 -1.23 19.01
CA LEU A 128 -7.05 -1.47 18.83
C LEU A 128 -7.51 -2.71 19.59
N LYS A 129 -8.65 -2.60 20.26
CA LYS A 129 -9.32 -3.71 20.94
C LYS A 129 -9.66 -4.84 19.97
N THR A 130 -10.14 -4.48 18.79
CA THR A 130 -10.49 -5.41 17.72
C THR A 130 -9.65 -5.06 16.50
N PRO A 131 -8.86 -6.01 15.97
CA PRO A 131 -8.14 -5.81 14.72
C PRO A 131 -9.10 -5.48 13.58
N LEU A 132 -8.73 -4.52 12.73
CA LEU A 132 -9.52 -4.17 11.55
C LEU A 132 -9.47 -5.30 10.54
N LEU A 133 -10.64 -5.67 10.01
CA LEU A 133 -10.74 -6.60 8.88
C LEU A 133 -10.27 -5.90 7.58
N PRO A 134 -9.93 -6.65 6.51
CA PRO A 134 -9.49 -6.04 5.25
C PRO A 134 -10.46 -5.03 4.61
N GLY A 135 -11.77 -5.14 4.90
CA GLY A 135 -12.76 -4.17 4.43
C GLY A 135 -12.89 -2.91 5.31
N GLU A 136 -12.24 -2.91 6.47
CA GLU A 136 -12.30 -1.86 7.50
C GLU A 136 -10.94 -1.19 7.72
N SER A 137 -9.88 -1.76 7.14
CA SER A 137 -8.50 -1.22 7.20
C SER A 137 -8.33 0.05 6.38
N ASP A 138 -9.30 0.39 5.54
CA ASP A 138 -9.22 1.48 4.60
C ASP A 138 -10.35 2.48 4.85
N ILE A 139 -10.00 3.78 4.83
CA ILE A 139 -10.97 4.87 4.91
C ILE A 139 -10.86 5.69 3.64
N THR A 140 -11.95 5.75 2.87
CA THR A 140 -12.06 6.69 1.76
C THR A 140 -12.75 7.97 2.22
N ILE A 141 -12.07 9.09 2.01
CA ILE A 141 -12.50 10.44 2.37
C ILE A 141 -12.80 11.16 1.04
N PRO A 142 -14.07 11.54 0.77
CA PRO A 142 -14.41 12.25 -0.46
C PRO A 142 -13.64 13.57 -0.60
N ASP A 143 -13.58 14.09 -1.81
CA ASP A 143 -13.04 15.41 -2.10
C ASP A 143 -13.79 16.49 -1.31
N ASN A 144 -13.06 17.51 -0.85
CA ASN A 144 -13.61 18.65 -0.11
C ASN A 144 -14.55 18.27 1.07
N ALA A 145 -14.35 17.10 1.67
CA ALA A 145 -15.24 16.54 2.69
C ALA A 145 -14.47 16.09 3.94
N ALA A 146 -15.22 15.81 5.01
CA ALA A 146 -14.67 15.22 6.21
C ALA A 146 -15.49 14.00 6.63
N VAL A 147 -14.80 12.97 7.12
CA VAL A 147 -15.40 11.78 7.71
C VAL A 147 -15.02 11.68 9.18
N LYS A 148 -15.86 11.00 9.95
CA LYS A 148 -15.56 10.64 11.34
C LYS A 148 -15.24 9.16 11.41
N ALA A 149 -14.10 8.83 12.01
CA ALA A 149 -13.71 7.46 12.30
C ALA A 149 -13.72 7.23 13.80
N ARG A 150 -14.12 6.04 14.24
CA ARG A 150 -14.19 5.69 15.66
C ARG A 150 -13.46 4.39 15.88
N TYR A 151 -12.61 4.39 16.91
CA TYR A 151 -11.80 3.23 17.25
C TYR A 151 -11.82 3.04 18.75
N VAL A 152 -11.89 1.78 19.18
CA VAL A 152 -11.76 1.40 20.59
C VAL A 152 -10.37 0.82 20.80
N PHE A 153 -9.64 1.38 21.74
CA PHE A 153 -8.35 0.89 22.20
C PHE A 153 -8.54 0.15 23.52
N ALA A 154 -7.77 -0.90 23.75
CA ALA A 154 -7.80 -1.71 24.97
C ALA A 154 -6.42 -1.71 25.64
N LYS A 155 -6.38 -2.09 26.92
CA LYS A 155 -5.16 -2.10 27.75
C LYS A 155 -4.54 -0.70 27.82
N VAL A 156 -5.40 0.27 28.08
CA VAL A 156 -5.03 1.67 28.26
C VAL A 156 -5.13 1.95 29.76
N GLU A 157 -4.05 1.65 30.47
CA GLU A 157 -3.98 1.76 31.95
C GLU A 157 -4.06 3.23 32.40
N ASP A 158 -3.31 4.10 31.71
CA ASP A 158 -3.22 5.53 31.99
C ASP A 158 -4.05 6.39 31.03
N ALA A 159 -4.20 7.68 31.35
CA ALA A 159 -4.95 8.61 30.53
C ALA A 159 -4.34 8.76 29.11
N PRO A 160 -5.14 8.60 28.03
CA PRO A 160 -4.68 8.87 26.67
C PRO A 160 -4.18 10.30 26.49
N ALA A 161 -3.06 10.46 25.79
CA ALA A 161 -2.45 11.76 25.53
C ALA A 161 -2.23 12.03 24.04
N THR A 162 -1.80 11.01 23.29
CA THR A 162 -1.45 11.16 21.86
C THR A 162 -2.03 10.02 21.05
N LEU A 163 -2.63 10.34 19.92
CA LEU A 163 -2.97 9.38 18.89
C LEU A 163 -1.91 9.46 17.78
N ARG A 164 -1.24 8.36 17.52
CA ARG A 164 -0.29 8.22 16.43
C ARG A 164 -0.96 7.53 15.24
N ILE A 165 -1.00 8.21 14.10
CA ILE A 165 -1.52 7.68 12.82
C ILE A 165 -0.45 7.80 11.74
N TYR A 166 -0.05 6.68 11.14
CA TYR A 166 1.10 6.59 10.21
C TYR A 166 2.38 7.29 10.70
N GLY A 167 2.62 7.35 12.02
CA GLY A 167 3.77 8.07 12.60
C GLY A 167 3.58 9.59 12.76
N MET A 168 2.41 10.13 12.44
CA MET A 168 1.99 11.48 12.81
C MET A 168 1.32 11.46 14.18
N ASP A 169 1.77 12.35 15.07
CA ASP A 169 1.23 12.48 16.42
C ASP A 169 0.17 13.59 16.48
N VAL A 170 -0.99 13.26 17.04
CA VAL A 170 -2.13 14.16 17.22
C VAL A 170 -2.50 14.18 18.69
N ALA A 171 -2.59 15.37 19.27
CA ALA A 171 -3.00 15.53 20.66
C ALA A 171 -4.42 15.00 20.88
N VAL A 172 -4.59 14.25 21.97
CA VAL A 172 -5.88 13.70 22.41
C VAL A 172 -6.44 14.64 23.49
N PRO A 173 -7.70 15.09 23.39
CA PRO A 173 -8.32 15.91 24.43
C PRO A 173 -8.53 15.10 25.72
N ALA A 174 -8.87 15.77 26.82
CA ALA A 174 -9.20 15.06 28.06
C ALA A 174 -10.37 14.07 27.87
N ALA A 175 -10.23 12.87 28.45
CA ALA A 175 -11.24 11.83 28.37
C ALA A 175 -12.53 12.21 29.08
N LYS A 176 -13.66 11.91 28.43
CA LYS A 176 -14.98 11.97 29.02
C LYS A 176 -15.34 10.60 29.59
N ASN A 177 -16.09 10.59 30.69
CA ASN A 177 -16.71 9.37 31.18
C ASN A 177 -18.04 9.15 30.46
N LYS A 178 -18.32 7.90 30.09
CA LYS A 178 -19.60 7.51 29.47
C LYS A 178 -20.70 7.38 30.51
#